data_AF-A0A232CQ21-F1
#
_entry.id   AF-A0A232CQ21-F1
#
_cell.length_a   1.000
_cell.length_b   1.000
_cell.length_c   1.000
_cell.angle_alpha   90.00
_cell.angle_beta   90.00
_cell.angle_gamma   90.00
#
_symmetry.space_group_name_H-M   'P 1'
#
loop_
_entity.id
_entity.type
_entity.pdbx_description
1 polymer ?
#
loop_
_entity_poly.entity_id
_entity_poly.type
_entity_poly.pdbx_seq_one_letter_code
_entity_poly.pdbx_strand_id
1 'polypeptide(L)'
;MIQAHLVERDQFGFWTHPNYPDLADNCSSNEAQETLRRLGLELQTVFMESDAPRLYDSARSDQRYSEWIPTRPEGAGWFVLSIHDTDNGPVCQYVRPLGEHLSPIDLDAAAEQHERLLSEACAKALNQRDAALAEIKRNKLTIAAMNEVHAKLAADLEAVQARVAGLHRALKVIVDAAEHGSWPTTVLHGIDKARAMLAAAPSQAKPSTDDGQGGRP
;
A
#
# COMPACT_ATOMS: atom_id res chain seq x y z
N MET A 1 15.31 -11.05 27.85
CA MET A 1 15.18 -9.88 28.76
C MET A 1 16.53 -9.21 28.84
N ILE A 2 16.62 -7.90 28.62
CA ILE A 2 17.88 -7.14 28.73
C ILE A 2 18.09 -6.83 30.22
N GLN A 3 19.30 -7.07 30.73
CA GLN A 3 19.67 -6.86 32.13
C GLN A 3 21.00 -6.12 32.20
N ALA A 4 21.36 -5.58 33.36
CA ALA A 4 22.65 -4.94 33.54
C ALA A 4 23.80 -5.90 33.20
N HIS A 5 24.77 -5.42 32.43
CA HIS A 5 25.95 -6.16 32.01
C HIS A 5 27.22 -5.39 32.35
N LEU A 6 28.34 -6.09 32.49
CA LEU A 6 29.65 -5.45 32.66
C LEU A 6 29.98 -4.70 31.37
N VAL A 7 30.30 -3.41 31.50
CA VAL A 7 30.64 -2.55 30.37
C VAL A 7 32.14 -2.64 30.11
N GLU A 8 32.52 -3.33 29.03
CA GLU A 8 33.91 -3.51 28.60
C GLU A 8 34.16 -2.71 27.33
N ARG A 9 34.59 -1.46 27.49
CA ARG A 9 34.81 -0.57 26.34
C ARG A 9 35.99 -1.03 25.48
N ASP A 10 35.85 -0.82 24.18
CA ASP A 10 36.94 -0.99 23.23
C ASP A 10 38.01 0.13 23.35
N GLN A 11 39.03 0.04 22.50
CA GLN A 11 40.14 1.02 22.47
C GLN A 11 39.72 2.46 22.12
N PHE A 12 38.51 2.66 21.60
CA PHE A 12 37.95 3.96 21.24
C PHE A 12 36.97 4.48 22.31
N GLY A 13 36.60 3.64 23.28
CA GLY A 13 35.68 3.98 24.35
C GLY A 13 34.23 3.56 24.07
N PHE A 14 33.99 2.75 23.03
CA PHE A 14 32.66 2.29 22.64
C PHE A 14 32.34 0.92 23.23
N TRP A 15 31.06 0.64 23.39
CA TRP A 15 30.57 -0.64 23.86
C TRP A 15 29.09 -0.81 23.52
N THR A 16 28.67 -2.03 23.20
CA THR A 16 27.26 -2.34 22.93
C THR A 16 26.86 -3.55 23.74
N HIS A 17 25.69 -3.47 24.39
CA HIS A 17 25.15 -4.57 25.17
C HIS A 17 24.99 -5.84 24.31
N PRO A 18 25.36 -7.04 24.79
CA PRO A 18 25.29 -8.28 23.98
C PRO A 18 23.89 -8.62 23.44
N ASN A 19 22.86 -8.23 24.19
CA ASN A 19 21.44 -8.35 23.81
C ASN A 19 20.85 -7.02 23.31
N TYR A 20 21.64 -6.18 22.65
CA TYR A 20 21.13 -4.94 22.04
C TYR A 20 20.04 -5.30 21.01
N PRO A 21 18.86 -4.66 21.06
CA PRO A 21 17.79 -4.96 20.13
C PRO A 21 18.18 -4.56 18.71
N ASP A 22 17.72 -5.32 17.72
CA ASP A 22 17.92 -5.00 16.31
C ASP A 22 17.04 -3.78 15.95
N LEU A 23 17.63 -2.59 16.12
CA LEU A 23 17.05 -1.32 15.70
C LEU A 23 17.46 -1.08 14.25
N ALA A 24 16.51 -0.71 13.39
CA ALA A 24 16.82 -0.43 11.99
C ALA A 24 17.94 0.63 11.86
N ASP A 25 18.80 0.49 10.84
CA ASP A 25 19.98 1.36 10.61
C ASP A 25 19.65 2.87 10.54
N ASN A 26 18.39 3.24 10.29
CA ASN A 26 17.88 4.60 10.21
C ASN A 26 16.80 4.91 11.28
N CYS A 27 16.78 4.15 12.37
CA CYS A 27 15.80 4.30 13.44
C CYS A 27 15.90 5.69 14.08
N SER A 28 14.80 6.42 14.09
CA SER A 28 14.72 7.68 14.82
C SER A 28 14.77 7.46 16.34
N SER A 29 15.19 8.47 17.11
CA SER A 29 15.21 8.39 18.58
C SER A 29 13.84 7.99 19.17
N ASN A 30 12.75 8.42 18.55
CA ASN A 30 11.39 8.08 18.98
C ASN A 30 11.04 6.61 18.73
N GLU A 31 11.44 6.05 17.59
CA GLU A 31 11.22 4.64 17.26
C GLU A 31 12.05 3.72 18.16
N ALA A 32 13.29 4.12 18.47
CA ALA A 32 14.14 3.40 19.41
C ALA A 32 13.54 3.40 20.81
N GLN A 33 13.06 4.57 21.27
CA GLN A 33 12.40 4.72 22.57
C GLN A 33 11.12 3.88 22.65
N GLU A 34 10.28 3.88 21.63
CA GLU A 34 9.05 3.08 21.57
C GLU A 34 9.35 1.57 21.54
N THR A 35 10.37 1.15 20.80
CA THR A 35 10.78 -0.26 20.73
C THR A 35 11.27 -0.75 22.09
N LEU A 36 12.10 0.03 22.78
CA LEU A 36 12.56 -0.30 24.14
C LEU A 36 11.42 -0.25 25.16
N ARG A 37 10.47 0.68 25.01
CA ARG A 37 9.26 0.75 25.85
C ARG A 37 8.43 -0.51 25.75
N ARG A 38 8.24 -1.06 24.54
CA ARG A 38 7.57 -2.36 24.31
C ARG A 38 8.30 -3.54 24.95
N LEU A 39 9.61 -3.43 25.13
CA LEU A 39 10.43 -4.40 25.87
C LEU A 39 10.43 -4.16 27.39
N GLY A 40 9.62 -3.22 27.89
CA GLY A 40 9.52 -2.88 29.31
C GLY A 40 10.69 -2.04 29.82
N LEU A 41 11.37 -1.30 28.94
CA LEU A 41 12.54 -0.49 29.26
C LEU A 41 12.27 0.99 29.01
N GLU A 42 12.77 1.83 29.89
CA GLU A 42 12.87 3.26 29.69
C GLU A 42 14.26 3.57 29.11
N LEU A 43 14.33 4.42 28.08
CA LEU A 43 15.57 4.87 27.45
C LEU A 43 15.88 6.32 27.84
N GLN A 44 17.13 6.59 28.18
CA GLN A 44 17.65 7.94 28.30
C GLN A 44 19.02 8.07 27.64
N THR A 45 19.21 9.11 26.83
CA THR A 45 20.45 9.34 26.08
C THR A 45 21.22 10.49 26.70
N VAL A 46 22.51 10.27 26.96
CA VAL A 46 23.46 11.28 27.45
C VAL A 46 24.43 11.60 26.33
N PHE A 47 24.49 12.87 25.93
CA PHE A 47 25.40 13.36 24.88
C PHE A 47 26.70 13.84 25.51
N MET A 48 27.85 13.38 25.02
CA MET A 48 29.16 13.77 25.56
C MET A 48 29.39 15.28 25.49
N GLU A 49 28.96 15.93 24.41
CA GLU A 49 29.09 17.38 24.23
C GLU A 49 28.46 18.17 25.40
N SER A 50 27.31 17.71 25.88
CA SER A 50 26.60 18.34 27.01
C SER A 50 27.13 17.87 28.36
N ASP A 51 27.54 16.62 28.47
CA ASP A 51 27.95 15.98 29.72
C ASP A 51 29.39 16.31 30.13
N ALA A 52 30.30 16.36 29.16
CA ALA A 52 31.73 16.59 29.35
C ALA A 52 32.33 17.49 28.26
N PRO A 53 31.89 18.77 28.14
CA PRO A 53 32.24 19.65 27.02
C PRO A 53 33.75 19.84 26.84
N ARG A 54 34.51 19.98 27.94
CA ARG A 54 35.97 20.14 27.88
C ARG A 54 36.68 18.89 27.34
N LEU A 55 36.21 17.71 27.72
CA LEU A 55 36.75 16.45 27.20
C LEU A 55 36.35 16.28 25.74
N TYR A 56 35.12 16.65 25.37
CA TYR A 56 34.62 16.58 24.00
C TYR A 56 35.51 17.39 23.04
N ASP A 57 35.85 18.63 23.39
CA ASP A 57 36.72 19.49 22.58
C ASP A 57 38.10 18.85 22.33
N SER A 58 38.69 18.22 23.36
CA SER A 58 39.99 17.55 23.24
C SER A 58 39.92 16.21 22.50
N ALA A 59 38.93 15.38 22.82
CA ALA A 59 38.79 14.01 22.36
C ALA A 59 38.32 13.91 20.90
N ARG A 60 37.61 14.93 20.40
CA ARG A 60 37.13 14.98 19.01
C ARG A 60 38.27 14.96 17.98
N SER A 61 39.46 15.42 18.36
CA SER A 61 40.64 15.42 17.47
C SER A 61 41.22 14.02 17.27
N ASP A 62 41.28 13.22 18.34
CA ASP A 62 41.92 11.89 18.36
C ASP A 62 40.90 10.73 18.34
N GLN A 63 39.60 11.02 18.36
CA GLN A 63 38.48 10.05 18.38
C GLN A 63 38.61 8.98 19.48
N ARG A 64 39.15 9.38 20.64
CA ARG A 64 39.32 8.51 21.81
C ARG A 64 38.46 9.02 22.94
N TYR A 65 37.37 8.32 23.21
CA TYR A 65 36.37 8.71 24.21
C TYR A 65 36.43 7.85 25.47
N SER A 66 37.49 7.05 25.62
CA SER A 66 37.68 6.14 26.77
C SER A 66 37.78 6.88 28.12
N GLU A 67 38.21 8.14 28.12
CA GLU A 67 38.29 8.98 29.33
C GLU A 67 36.93 9.50 29.80
N TRP A 68 35.92 9.50 28.91
CA TRP A 68 34.58 9.95 29.25
C TRP A 68 33.85 8.93 30.12
N ILE A 69 33.44 9.36 31.31
CA ILE A 69 32.55 8.62 32.20
C ILE A 69 31.17 9.29 32.12
N PRO A 70 30.20 8.73 31.35
CA PRO A 70 28.88 9.32 31.21
C PRO A 70 28.18 9.49 32.55
N THR A 71 27.60 10.67 32.77
CA THR A 71 26.80 10.91 33.96
C THR A 71 25.56 10.03 33.92
N ARG A 72 25.38 9.21 34.96
CA ARG A 72 24.19 8.38 35.09
C ARG A 72 22.96 9.27 35.25
N PRO A 73 21.86 9.01 34.52
CA PRO A 73 20.63 9.77 34.69
C PRO A 73 20.03 9.64 36.09
N GLU A 74 19.14 10.58 36.43
CA GLU A 74 18.49 10.62 37.73
C GLU A 74 17.53 9.43 37.94
N GLY A 75 17.54 8.87 39.15
CA GLY A 75 16.73 7.73 39.56
C GLY A 75 17.51 6.40 39.63
N ALA A 76 16.85 5.38 40.18
CA ALA A 76 17.45 4.06 40.38
C ALA A 76 17.26 3.15 39.13
N GLY A 77 18.07 2.10 39.03
CA GLY A 77 17.90 1.03 38.05
C GLY A 77 18.51 1.27 36.67
N TRP A 78 19.14 2.42 36.42
CA TRP A 78 19.81 2.72 35.15
C TRP A 78 21.08 1.88 34.97
N PHE A 79 21.20 1.26 33.80
CA PHE A 79 22.41 0.59 33.31
C PHE A 79 22.67 0.96 31.85
N VAL A 80 23.92 0.80 31.40
CA VAL A 80 24.32 1.17 30.04
C VAL A 80 23.78 0.15 29.04
N LEU A 81 23.15 0.64 27.97
CA LEU A 81 22.74 -0.14 26.81
C LEU A 81 23.79 -0.08 25.70
N SER A 82 24.30 1.11 25.41
CA SER A 82 25.35 1.30 24.40
C SER A 82 26.09 2.62 24.61
N ILE A 83 27.33 2.66 24.11
CA ILE A 83 28.16 3.84 23.98
C ILE A 83 28.70 3.79 22.56
N HIS A 84 28.32 4.75 21.73
CA HIS A 84 28.64 4.78 20.31
C HIS A 84 28.74 6.23 19.83
N ASP A 85 29.37 6.40 18.67
CA ASP A 85 29.42 7.69 17.98
C ASP A 85 28.17 7.91 17.13
N THR A 86 27.75 9.17 17.00
CA THR A 86 26.66 9.61 16.13
C THR A 86 27.11 10.81 15.31
N ASP A 87 26.30 11.25 14.35
CA ASP A 87 26.59 12.49 13.61
C ASP A 87 26.72 13.73 14.50
N ASN A 88 26.12 13.69 15.70
CA ASN A 88 26.19 14.74 16.72
C ASN A 88 27.25 14.44 17.80
N GLY A 89 28.19 13.54 17.50
CA GLY A 89 29.23 13.08 18.41
C GLY A 89 28.79 11.93 19.32
N PRO A 90 29.65 11.55 20.29
CA PRO A 90 29.45 10.37 21.11
C PRO A 90 28.28 10.49 22.07
N VAL A 91 27.54 9.39 22.20
CA VAL A 91 26.41 9.26 23.11
C VAL A 91 26.54 8.01 23.98
N CYS A 92 25.93 8.07 25.16
CA CYS A 92 25.72 6.92 26.03
C CYS A 92 24.22 6.75 26.24
N GLN A 93 23.70 5.60 25.83
CA GLN A 93 22.33 5.22 26.08
C GLN A 93 22.24 4.43 27.38
N TYR A 94 21.45 4.93 28.32
CA TYR A 94 21.06 4.23 29.53
C TYR A 94 19.66 3.68 29.37
N VAL A 95 19.46 2.47 29.90
CA VAL A 95 18.12 1.91 30.08
C VAL A 95 17.89 1.50 31.52
N ARG A 96 16.64 1.55 31.96
CA ARG A 96 16.21 0.90 33.20
C ARG A 96 14.93 0.12 32.93
N PRO A 97 14.63 -0.94 33.70
CA PRO A 97 13.30 -1.50 33.71
C PRO A 97 12.30 -0.38 34.03
N LEU A 98 11.20 -0.33 33.29
CA LEU A 98 10.01 0.41 33.72
C LEU A 98 9.48 -0.31 34.97
N GLY A 99 10.14 -0.09 36.12
CA GLY A 99 9.80 -0.74 37.37
C GLY A 99 8.41 -0.29 37.84
N GLU A 100 7.52 -1.26 38.06
CA GLU A 100 6.40 -1.31 39.02
C GLU A 100 5.86 0.04 39.57
N HIS A 101 5.57 1.00 38.71
CA HIS A 101 4.97 2.27 39.09
C HIS A 101 3.78 2.67 38.21
N LEU A 102 3.18 1.69 37.54
CA LEU A 102 1.76 1.73 37.24
C LEU A 102 1.11 1.04 38.43
N SER A 103 0.22 1.73 39.16
CA SER A 103 -0.61 1.01 40.13
C SER A 103 -1.34 -0.13 39.39
N PRO A 104 -1.74 -1.23 40.05
CA PRO A 104 -2.55 -2.27 39.39
C PRO A 104 -3.73 -1.70 38.58
N ILE A 105 -4.28 -0.58 39.06
CA ILE A 105 -5.36 0.19 38.42
C ILE A 105 -4.91 0.81 37.08
N ASP A 106 -3.67 1.29 36.97
CA ASP A 106 -3.15 1.89 35.72
C ASP A 106 -2.76 0.83 34.68
N LEU A 107 -2.33 -0.37 35.11
CA LEU A 107 -2.10 -1.51 34.22
C LEU A 107 -3.41 -2.06 33.67
N ASP A 108 -4.41 -2.23 34.53
CA ASP A 108 -5.74 -2.68 34.13
C ASP A 108 -6.39 -1.65 33.20
N ALA A 109 -6.31 -0.34 33.52
CA ALA A 109 -6.81 0.71 32.65
C ALA A 109 -6.07 0.78 31.29
N ALA A 110 -4.75 0.56 31.27
CA ALA A 110 -3.99 0.49 30.02
C ALA A 110 -4.33 -0.76 29.20
N ALA A 111 -4.56 -1.90 29.85
CA ALA A 111 -4.99 -3.13 29.22
C ALA A 111 -6.41 -3.00 28.62
N GLU A 112 -7.35 -2.44 29.37
CA GLU A 112 -8.71 -2.14 28.91
C GLU A 112 -8.70 -1.16 27.73
N GLN A 113 -7.86 -0.12 27.79
CA GLN A 113 -7.71 0.83 26.70
C GLN A 113 -7.13 0.16 25.45
N HIS A 114 -6.14 -0.71 25.61
CA HIS A 114 -5.56 -1.47 24.51
C HIS A 114 -6.58 -2.43 23.89
N GLU A 115 -7.31 -3.18 24.70
CA GLU A 115 -8.37 -4.09 24.25
C GLU A 115 -9.48 -3.32 23.52
N ARG A 116 -9.87 -2.15 24.02
CA ARG A 116 -10.83 -1.26 23.37
C ARG A 116 -10.34 -0.80 22.00
N LEU A 117 -9.11 -0.30 21.91
CA LEU A 117 -8.53 0.15 20.65
C LEU A 117 -8.37 -0.99 19.64
N LEU A 118 -7.98 -2.19 20.10
CA LEU A 118 -7.91 -3.38 19.27
C LEU A 118 -9.29 -3.80 18.76
N SER A 119 -10.30 -3.79 19.63
CA SER A 119 -11.68 -4.11 19.28
C SER A 119 -12.26 -3.12 18.27
N GLU A 120 -12.06 -1.81 18.48
CA GLU A 120 -12.46 -0.75 17.56
C GLU A 120 -11.74 -0.89 16.20
N ALA A 121 -10.44 -1.16 16.21
CA ALA A 121 -9.67 -1.39 14.98
C ALA A 121 -10.15 -2.63 14.23
N CYS A 122 -10.44 -3.73 14.93
CA CYS A 122 -10.98 -4.95 14.34
C CYS A 122 -12.38 -4.72 13.76
N ALA A 123 -13.28 -4.05 14.48
CA ALA A 123 -14.61 -3.72 13.99
C ALA A 123 -14.55 -2.84 12.75
N LYS A 124 -13.67 -1.83 12.73
CA LYS A 124 -13.44 -0.98 11.57
C LYS A 124 -12.93 -1.78 10.37
N ALA A 125 -11.95 -2.66 10.58
CA ALA A 125 -11.39 -3.51 9.53
C ALA A 125 -12.43 -4.48 8.95
N LEU A 126 -13.26 -5.09 9.81
CA LEU A 126 -14.35 -5.97 9.38
C LEU A 126 -15.40 -5.21 8.56
N ASN A 127 -15.82 -4.03 9.02
CA ASN A 127 -16.77 -3.19 8.28
C ASN A 127 -16.22 -2.74 6.92
N GLN A 128 -14.93 -2.38 6.85
CA GLN A 128 -14.26 -2.04 5.60
C GLN A 128 -14.19 -3.22 4.63
N ARG A 129 -13.85 -4.42 5.14
CA ARG A 129 -13.84 -5.65 4.37
C ARG A 129 -15.22 -5.96 3.79
N ASP A 130 -16.26 -5.87 4.60
CA ASP A 130 -17.62 -6.21 4.19
C ASP A 130 -18.15 -5.20 3.14
N ALA A 131 -17.82 -3.91 3.29
CA ALA A 131 -18.09 -2.89 2.28
C ALA A 131 -17.35 -3.16 0.96
N ALA A 132 -16.08 -3.54 1.02
CA ALA A 132 -15.30 -3.90 -0.18
C ALA A 132 -15.86 -5.14 -0.88
N LEU A 133 -16.30 -6.15 -0.13
CA LEU A 133 -16.95 -7.35 -0.69
C LEU A 133 -18.27 -7.03 -1.37
N ALA A 134 -19.08 -6.13 -0.79
CA ALA A 134 -20.31 -5.65 -1.41
C ALA A 134 -20.03 -4.93 -2.75
N GLU A 135 -18.95 -4.14 -2.81
CA GLU A 135 -18.52 -3.47 -4.03
C GLU A 135 -18.05 -4.45 -5.10
N ILE A 136 -17.21 -5.42 -4.74
CA ILE A 136 -16.77 -6.48 -5.65
C ILE A 136 -17.97 -7.24 -6.23
N LYS A 137 -18.99 -7.53 -5.40
CA LYS A 137 -20.21 -8.19 -5.85
C LYS A 137 -20.97 -7.34 -6.87
N ARG A 138 -21.11 -6.03 -6.65
CA ARG A 138 -21.74 -5.10 -7.60
C ARG A 138 -20.96 -5.05 -8.92
N ASN A 139 -19.65 -4.85 -8.85
CA ASN A 139 -18.80 -4.78 -10.04
C ASN A 139 -18.85 -6.06 -10.87
N LYS A 140 -18.91 -7.23 -10.22
CA LYS A 140 -19.08 -8.52 -10.90
C LYS A 140 -20.38 -8.60 -11.70
N LEU A 141 -21.49 -8.08 -11.15
CA LEU A 141 -22.77 -8.03 -11.87
C LEU A 141 -22.71 -7.06 -13.04
N THR A 142 -22.11 -5.89 -12.86
CA THR A 142 -21.91 -4.91 -13.94
C THR A 142 -21.08 -5.49 -15.08
N ILE A 143 -19.97 -6.18 -14.77
CA ILE A 143 -19.14 -6.85 -15.78
C ILE A 143 -19.94 -7.91 -16.54
N ALA A 144 -20.77 -8.69 -15.85
CA ALA A 144 -21.61 -9.70 -16.50
C ALA A 144 -22.60 -9.04 -17.49
N ALA A 145 -23.26 -7.95 -17.09
CA ALA A 145 -24.16 -7.19 -17.96
C ALA A 145 -23.42 -6.56 -19.15
N MET A 146 -22.24 -5.99 -18.92
CA MET A 146 -21.40 -5.43 -19.99
C MET A 146 -20.97 -6.51 -21.00
N ASN A 147 -20.63 -7.70 -20.53
CA ASN A 147 -20.26 -8.82 -21.40
C ASN A 147 -21.42 -9.26 -22.31
N GLU A 148 -22.65 -9.26 -21.79
CA GLU A 148 -23.84 -9.55 -22.59
C GLU A 148 -24.06 -8.50 -23.69
N VAL A 149 -23.93 -7.23 -23.35
CA VAL A 149 -24.00 -6.12 -24.31
C VAL A 149 -22.90 -6.23 -25.36
N HIS A 150 -21.66 -6.51 -24.95
CA HIS A 150 -20.54 -6.70 -25.87
C HIS A 150 -20.77 -7.89 -26.81
N ALA A 151 -21.30 -9.02 -26.33
CA ALA A 151 -21.59 -10.18 -27.16
C ALA A 151 -22.64 -9.84 -28.23
N LYS A 152 -23.69 -9.09 -27.85
CA LYS A 152 -24.70 -8.61 -28.81
C LYS A 152 -24.10 -7.66 -29.85
N LEU A 153 -23.31 -6.69 -29.42
CA LEU A 153 -22.67 -5.74 -30.33
C LEU A 153 -21.68 -6.43 -31.28
N ALA A 154 -20.95 -7.45 -30.81
CA ALA A 154 -20.07 -8.24 -31.64
C ALA A 154 -20.85 -8.99 -32.74
N ALA A 155 -21.97 -9.62 -32.40
CA ALA A 155 -22.82 -10.29 -33.37
C ALA A 155 -23.42 -9.30 -34.39
N ASP A 156 -23.86 -8.13 -33.94
CA ASP A 156 -24.37 -7.07 -34.82
C ASP A 156 -23.26 -6.57 -35.77
N LEU A 157 -22.03 -6.41 -35.28
CA LEU A 157 -20.88 -6.00 -36.09
C LEU A 157 -20.54 -7.05 -37.15
N GLU A 158 -20.50 -8.34 -36.80
CA GLU A 158 -20.29 -9.43 -37.75
C GLU A 158 -21.37 -9.45 -38.84
N ALA A 159 -22.64 -9.26 -38.46
CA ALA A 159 -23.74 -9.18 -39.40
C ALA A 159 -23.59 -7.99 -40.37
N VAL A 160 -23.17 -6.82 -39.87
CA VAL A 160 -22.89 -5.64 -40.70
C VAL A 160 -21.71 -5.91 -41.64
N GLN A 161 -20.62 -6.50 -41.15
CA GLN A 161 -19.45 -6.85 -41.97
C GLN A 161 -19.80 -7.83 -43.09
N ALA A 162 -20.59 -8.87 -42.80
CA ALA A 162 -21.04 -9.83 -43.79
C ALA A 162 -21.88 -9.18 -44.90
N ARG A 163 -22.75 -8.21 -44.54
CA ARG A 163 -23.54 -7.44 -45.50
C ARG A 163 -22.67 -6.55 -46.38
N VAL A 164 -21.73 -5.82 -45.79
CA VAL A 164 -20.78 -4.97 -46.55
C VAL A 164 -19.97 -5.81 -47.54
N ALA A 165 -19.46 -6.97 -47.10
CA ALA A 165 -18.75 -7.89 -47.99
C ALA A 165 -19.66 -8.43 -49.11
N GLY A 166 -20.94 -8.70 -48.82
CA GLY A 166 -21.94 -9.09 -49.81
C GLY A 166 -22.20 -8.02 -50.86
N LEU A 167 -22.40 -6.77 -50.43
CA LEU A 167 -22.58 -5.63 -51.31
C LEU A 167 -21.35 -5.36 -52.17
N HIS A 168 -20.15 -5.45 -51.60
CA HIS A 168 -18.90 -5.32 -52.34
C HIS A 168 -18.81 -6.36 -53.47
N ARG A 169 -19.16 -7.64 -53.19
CA ARG A 169 -19.20 -8.68 -54.23
C ARG A 169 -20.25 -8.40 -55.31
N ALA A 170 -21.45 -7.96 -54.92
CA ALA A 170 -22.51 -7.63 -55.88
C ALA A 170 -22.09 -6.48 -56.80
N LEU A 171 -21.49 -5.42 -56.24
CA LEU A 171 -20.96 -4.30 -57.00
C LEU A 171 -19.85 -4.73 -57.94
N LYS A 172 -18.92 -5.57 -57.47
CA LYS A 172 -17.86 -6.13 -58.32
C LYS A 172 -18.42 -6.89 -59.53
N VAL A 173 -19.44 -7.73 -59.33
CA VAL A 173 -20.11 -8.45 -60.44
C VAL A 173 -20.71 -7.47 -61.45
N ILE A 174 -21.34 -6.39 -60.99
CA ILE A 174 -21.91 -5.36 -61.87
C ILE A 174 -20.82 -4.67 -62.70
N VAL A 175 -19.72 -4.27 -62.06
CA VAL A 175 -18.57 -3.61 -62.72
C VAL A 175 -17.96 -4.55 -63.77
N ASP A 176 -17.61 -5.78 -63.37
CA ASP A 176 -17.00 -6.76 -64.27
C ASP A 176 -17.95 -7.07 -65.46
N ALA A 177 -19.26 -7.21 -65.23
CA ALA A 177 -20.23 -7.46 -66.31
C ALA A 177 -20.38 -6.29 -67.29
N ALA A 178 -20.27 -5.05 -66.80
CA ALA A 178 -20.32 -3.85 -67.63
C ALA A 178 -19.09 -3.76 -68.54
N GLU A 179 -17.90 -4.11 -68.04
CA GLU A 179 -16.64 -4.09 -68.81
C GLU A 179 -16.61 -5.13 -69.94
N HIS A 180 -17.25 -6.28 -69.75
CA HIS A 180 -17.22 -7.41 -70.70
C HIS A 180 -18.45 -7.50 -71.62
N GLY A 181 -19.33 -6.48 -71.62
CA GLY A 181 -20.52 -6.42 -72.49
C GLY A 181 -21.64 -7.41 -72.13
N SER A 182 -21.67 -7.93 -70.91
CA SER A 182 -22.62 -8.95 -70.46
C SER A 182 -23.98 -8.37 -70.01
N TRP A 183 -24.56 -7.49 -70.83
CA TRP A 183 -25.82 -6.77 -70.59
C TRP A 183 -27.03 -7.49 -71.25
N PRO A 184 -28.26 -7.43 -70.69
CA PRO A 184 -28.67 -6.78 -69.43
C PRO A 184 -28.72 -7.71 -68.20
N THR A 185 -28.80 -9.03 -68.40
CA THR A 185 -29.24 -9.98 -67.36
C THR A 185 -28.30 -10.05 -66.16
N THR A 186 -26.98 -10.08 -66.36
CA THR A 186 -26.00 -10.19 -65.27
C THR A 186 -25.96 -8.94 -64.39
N VAL A 187 -26.08 -7.77 -65.02
CA VAL A 187 -26.15 -6.47 -64.31
C VAL A 187 -27.43 -6.38 -63.48
N LEU A 188 -28.57 -6.77 -64.04
CA LEU A 188 -29.86 -6.78 -63.31
C LEU A 188 -29.81 -7.75 -62.12
N HIS A 189 -29.25 -8.95 -62.30
CA HIS A 189 -29.09 -9.91 -61.21
C HIS A 189 -28.21 -9.36 -60.06
N GLY A 190 -27.12 -8.64 -60.39
CA GLY A 190 -26.29 -7.96 -59.39
C GLY A 190 -27.06 -6.88 -58.62
N ILE A 191 -27.87 -6.08 -59.31
CA ILE A 191 -28.72 -5.04 -58.72
C ILE A 191 -29.78 -5.64 -57.79
N ASP A 192 -30.45 -6.72 -58.21
CA ASP A 192 -31.47 -7.39 -57.40
C ASP A 192 -30.87 -7.98 -56.12
N LYS A 193 -29.65 -8.55 -56.22
CA LYS A 193 -28.92 -9.05 -55.06
C LYS A 193 -28.53 -7.94 -54.09
N ALA A 194 -28.09 -6.78 -54.58
CA ALA A 194 -27.81 -5.62 -53.74
C ALA A 194 -29.09 -5.09 -53.06
N ARG A 195 -30.20 -5.00 -53.80
CA ARG A 195 -31.50 -4.58 -53.28
C ARG A 195 -31.99 -5.50 -52.15
N ALA A 196 -31.85 -6.81 -52.31
CA ALA A 196 -32.21 -7.78 -51.27
C ALA A 196 -31.38 -7.59 -49.99
N MET A 197 -30.06 -7.36 -50.10
CA MET A 197 -29.18 -7.13 -48.94
C MET A 197 -29.45 -5.80 -48.21
N LEU A 198 -29.91 -4.79 -48.94
CA LEU A 198 -30.32 -3.50 -48.37
C LEU A 198 -31.68 -3.59 -47.66
N ALA A 199 -32.62 -4.35 -48.23
CA ALA A 199 -33.95 -4.56 -47.64
C ALA A 199 -33.91 -5.40 -46.33
N ALA A 200 -32.93 -6.29 -46.19
CA ALA A 200 -32.76 -7.14 -45.01
C ALA A 200 -32.13 -6.43 -43.78
N ALA A 201 -32.11 -5.08 -43.73
CA ALA A 201 -31.55 -4.35 -42.60
C ALA A 201 -32.36 -4.61 -41.30
N PRO A 202 -31.70 -4.86 -40.15
CA PRO A 202 -32.42 -4.97 -38.88
C PRO A 202 -33.05 -3.63 -38.53
N SER A 203 -34.35 -3.65 -38.20
CA SER A 203 -35.05 -2.51 -37.63
C SER A 203 -34.29 -2.00 -36.40
N GLN A 204 -34.04 -0.70 -36.33
CA GLN A 204 -33.29 -0.05 -35.26
C GLN A 204 -33.79 -0.53 -33.89
N ALA A 205 -32.91 -1.17 -33.10
CA ALA A 205 -33.17 -1.43 -31.70
C ALA A 205 -33.31 -0.08 -30.98
N LYS A 206 -34.53 0.29 -30.60
CA LYS A 206 -34.78 1.42 -29.70
C LYS A 206 -33.95 1.22 -28.42
N PRO A 207 -33.23 2.23 -27.93
CA PRO A 207 -32.62 2.16 -26.61
C PRO A 207 -33.75 2.13 -25.58
N SER A 208 -33.82 1.07 -24.77
CA SER A 208 -34.63 1.05 -23.57
C SER A 208 -34.07 2.10 -22.60
N THR A 209 -34.74 3.23 -22.50
CA THR A 209 -34.64 4.12 -21.33
C THR A 209 -35.28 3.40 -20.16
N ASP A 210 -34.47 2.69 -19.39
CA ASP A 210 -34.83 2.28 -18.03
C ASP A 210 -34.48 3.47 -17.11
N ASP A 211 -35.49 4.28 -16.82
CA ASP A 211 -35.44 5.35 -15.84
C ASP A 211 -35.26 4.71 -14.45
N GLY A 212 -34.01 4.46 -14.08
CA GLY A 212 -33.60 4.14 -12.73
C GLY A 212 -33.88 5.33 -11.82
N GLN A 213 -35.09 5.37 -11.25
CA GLN A 213 -35.47 6.28 -10.18
C GLN A 213 -34.58 6.01 -8.96
N GLY A 214 -33.47 6.75 -8.89
CA GLY A 214 -32.61 6.85 -7.74
C GLY A 214 -33.35 7.56 -6.60
N GLY A 215 -33.97 6.77 -5.72
CA GLY A 215 -34.35 7.22 -4.40
C GLY A 215 -33.10 7.53 -3.57
N ARG A 216 -33.03 8.74 -3.03
CA ARG A 216 -32.11 9.18 -1.98
C ARG A 216 -32.64 10.44 -1.32
N PRO A 217 -32.25 10.75 -0.08
CA PRO A 217 -32.08 9.90 1.11
C PRO A 217 -33.28 10.02 2.07
#